data_AF-A0A381VSC0-F1
#
_entry.id   AF-A0A381VSC0-F1
#
_cell.length_a   1.000
_cell.length_b   1.000
_cell.length_c   1.000
_cell.angle_alpha   90.00
_cell.angle_beta   90.00
_cell.angle_gamma   90.00
#
_symmetry.space_group_name_H-M   'P 1'
#
loop_
_entity.id
_entity.type
_entity.pdbx_description
1 polymer ?
#
loop_
_entity_poly.entity_id
_entity_poly.type
_entity_poly.pdbx_seq_one_letter_code
_entity_poly.pdbx_strand_id
1 'polypeptide(L)'
;MAEGKPVINGWCAIPSTASCEAMAHQGWDSLTVDIQHGLIDYSSALPMMQTISTTDVTPLARVNWNEPGQIMKILDAGCYGVICPMVSNKEEAERFV
;
A
#
# COMPACT_ATOMS: atom_id res chain seq x y z
N MET A 1 -14.63 0.77 -5.05
CA MET A 1 -14.36 1.17 -6.46
C MET A 1 -15.37 0.63 -7.47
N ALA A 2 -15.76 -0.66 -7.44
CA ALA A 2 -16.70 -1.21 -8.42
C ALA A 2 -18.08 -0.50 -8.49
N GLU A 3 -18.56 -0.01 -7.34
CA GLU A 3 -19.83 0.74 -7.26
C GLU A 3 -19.70 2.24 -7.64
N GLY A 4 -18.53 2.70 -8.10
CA GLY A 4 -18.30 4.11 -8.44
C GLY A 4 -18.27 5.08 -7.26
N LYS A 5 -18.33 4.58 -6.02
CA LYS A 5 -18.21 5.39 -4.80
C LYS A 5 -16.77 5.87 -4.60
N PRO A 6 -16.57 7.12 -4.13
CA PRO A 6 -15.24 7.61 -3.76
C PRO A 6 -14.66 6.79 -2.61
N VAL A 7 -13.34 6.71 -2.57
CA VAL A 7 -12.55 6.06 -1.52
C VAL A 7 -11.60 7.10 -0.96
N ILE A 8 -11.58 7.27 0.36
CA ILE A 8 -10.71 8.18 1.08
C ILE A 8 -9.50 7.39 1.57
N ASN A 9 -8.35 7.65 0.96
CA ASN A 9 -7.09 6.93 1.22
C ASN A 9 -6.11 7.80 2.01
N GLY A 10 -5.57 7.25 3.10
CA GLY A 10 -4.46 7.87 3.85
C GLY A 10 -3.10 7.40 3.34
N TRP A 11 -2.08 8.25 3.46
CA TRP A 11 -0.73 7.97 2.97
C TRP A 11 0.26 7.85 4.13
N CYS A 12 0.85 6.67 4.31
CA CYS A 12 1.80 6.38 5.38
C CYS A 12 3.22 6.38 4.83
N ALA A 13 4.00 7.41 5.19
CA ALA A 13 5.41 7.57 4.78
C ALA A 13 6.41 7.43 5.94
N ILE A 14 5.92 7.28 7.19
CA ILE A 14 6.72 7.15 8.41
C ILE A 14 6.72 5.66 8.82
N PRO A 15 7.88 5.03 9.05
CA PRO A 15 7.99 3.62 9.44
C PRO A 15 7.58 3.43 10.91
N SER A 16 6.27 3.48 11.18
CA SER A 16 5.71 3.48 12.53
C SER A 16 4.38 2.73 12.56
N THR A 17 4.37 1.58 13.23
CA THR A 17 3.12 0.83 13.50
C THR A 17 2.16 1.63 14.37
N ALA A 18 2.66 2.37 15.37
CA ALA A 18 1.83 3.20 16.23
C ALA A 18 1.09 4.31 15.45
N SER A 19 1.78 4.96 14.51
CA SER A 19 1.14 5.98 13.66
C SER A 19 0.16 5.35 12.66
N CYS A 20 0.48 4.15 12.16
CA CYS A 20 -0.36 3.40 11.24
C CYS A 20 -1.64 2.90 11.90
N GLU A 21 -1.55 2.35 13.11
CA GLU A 21 -2.68 1.95 13.97
C GLU A 21 -3.57 3.14 14.27
N ALA A 22 -2.98 4.24 14.74
CA ALA A 22 -3.73 5.46 15.01
C ALA A 22 -4.51 5.92 13.77
N MET A 23 -3.88 5.91 12.60
CA MET A 23 -4.55 6.22 11.33
C MET A 23 -5.67 5.24 11.01
N ALA A 24 -5.46 3.93 11.17
CA ALA A 24 -6.44 2.90 10.85
C ALA A 24 -7.76 3.05 11.62
N HIS A 25 -7.74 3.71 12.78
CA HIS A 25 -8.94 3.98 13.59
C HIS A 25 -9.65 5.31 13.30
N GLN A 26 -9.20 6.11 12.32
CA GLN A 26 -9.77 7.44 12.03
C GLN A 26 -10.84 7.46 10.93
N GLY A 27 -11.33 6.29 10.50
CA GLY A 27 -12.39 6.18 9.50
C GLY A 27 -11.93 6.35 8.05
N TRP A 28 -10.68 5.98 7.75
CA TRP A 28 -10.19 5.85 6.38
C TRP A 28 -10.75 4.60 5.71
N ASP A 29 -10.99 4.66 4.40
CA ASP A 29 -11.38 3.46 3.64
C ASP A 29 -10.16 2.58 3.34
N SER A 30 -9.00 3.20 3.13
CA SER A 30 -7.73 2.52 2.87
C SER A 30 -6.54 3.31 3.40
N LEU A 31 -5.43 2.60 3.64
CA LEU A 31 -4.14 3.20 3.94
C LEU A 31 -3.08 2.65 2.99
N THR A 32 -2.29 3.54 2.42
CA THR A 32 -1.16 3.19 1.55
C THR A 32 0.15 3.30 2.30
N VAL A 33 0.86 2.17 2.41
CA VAL A 33 2.25 2.12 2.86
C VAL A 33 3.15 2.50 1.69
N ASP A 34 3.88 3.61 1.82
CA ASP A 34 4.70 4.16 0.76
C ASP A 34 6.15 3.72 0.86
N ILE A 35 6.51 2.72 0.06
CA ILE A 35 7.85 2.15 0.02
C ILE A 35 8.72 2.89 -1.02
N GLN A 36 8.14 3.71 -1.89
CA GLN A 36 8.89 4.45 -2.93
C GLN A 36 9.63 5.67 -2.39
N HIS A 37 8.92 6.52 -1.67
CA HIS A 37 9.46 7.78 -1.14
C HIS A 37 9.27 7.93 0.37
N GLY A 38 8.49 7.05 1.00
CA GLY A 38 8.47 6.94 2.45
C GLY A 38 9.80 6.40 2.97
N LEU A 39 10.05 6.59 4.27
CA LEU A 39 11.23 6.05 4.93
C LEU A 39 11.02 4.58 5.33
N ILE A 40 10.29 3.84 4.49
CA ILE A 40 9.76 2.51 4.77
C ILE A 40 10.46 1.51 3.85
N ASP A 41 11.01 0.48 4.45
CA ASP A 41 11.55 -0.70 3.77
C ASP A 41 10.63 -1.91 3.98
N TYR A 42 10.99 -3.06 3.42
CA TYR A 42 10.18 -4.26 3.58
C TYR A 42 10.02 -4.70 5.05
N SER A 43 11.08 -4.59 5.85
CA SER A 43 11.07 -4.98 7.27
C SER A 43 10.14 -4.12 8.12
N SER A 44 9.95 -2.86 7.77
CA SER A 44 8.99 -1.97 8.42
C SER A 44 7.59 -2.05 7.79
N ALA A 45 7.49 -2.31 6.49
CA ALA A 45 6.22 -2.47 5.80
C ALA A 45 5.43 -3.68 6.31
N LEU A 46 6.07 -4.84 6.51
CA LEU A 46 5.39 -6.06 6.99
C LEU A 46 4.59 -5.85 8.29
N PRO A 47 5.18 -5.37 9.40
CA PRO A 47 4.42 -5.12 10.63
C PRO A 47 3.40 -3.99 10.48
N MET A 48 3.63 -3.00 9.60
CA MET A 48 2.62 -1.98 9.28
C MET A 48 1.41 -2.60 8.55
N MET A 49 1.62 -3.50 7.59
CA MET A 49 0.54 -4.24 6.94
C MET A 49 -0.27 -5.04 7.96
N GLN A 50 0.43 -5.81 8.81
CA GLN A 50 -0.21 -6.56 9.90
C GLN A 50 -1.07 -5.66 10.79
N THR A 51 -0.59 -4.46 11.11
CA THR A 51 -1.31 -3.47 11.93
C THR A 51 -2.58 -2.97 11.24
N ILE A 52 -2.52 -2.63 9.95
CA ILE A 52 -3.72 -2.20 9.20
C ILE A 52 -4.73 -3.34 9.11
N SER A 53 -4.25 -4.56 8.85
CA SER A 53 -5.08 -5.77 8.67
C SER A 53 -5.83 -6.21 9.93
N THR A 54 -5.57 -5.65 11.11
CA THR A 54 -6.41 -5.89 12.30
C THR A 54 -7.67 -5.02 12.33
N THR A 55 -7.91 -4.21 11.30
CA THR A 55 -9.03 -3.28 11.18
C THR A 55 -9.81 -3.51 9.88
N ASP A 56 -10.92 -2.79 9.69
CA ASP A 56 -11.69 -2.82 8.45
C ASP A 56 -11.05 -1.97 7.31
N VAL A 57 -9.94 -1.30 7.59
CA VAL A 57 -9.24 -0.45 6.62
C VAL A 57 -8.46 -1.29 5.62
N THR A 58 -8.60 -0.99 4.32
CA THR A 58 -7.93 -1.77 3.27
C THR A 58 -6.42 -1.43 3.20
N PRO A 59 -5.50 -2.41 3.36
CA PRO A 59 -4.07 -2.19 3.25
C PRO A 59 -3.63 -2.12 1.78
N LEU A 60 -2.97 -1.02 1.39
CA LEU A 60 -2.39 -0.80 0.08
C LEU A 60 -0.87 -0.54 0.19
N ALA A 61 -0.14 -0.77 -0.89
CA ALA A 61 1.29 -0.43 -0.97
C ALA A 61 1.60 0.38 -2.23
N ARG A 62 2.43 1.43 -2.11
CA ARG A 62 3.15 1.98 -3.26
C ARG A 62 4.55 1.39 -3.31
N VAL A 63 4.84 0.63 -4.36
CA VAL A 63 6.15 -0.01 -4.57
C VAL A 63 7.15 0.96 -5.19
N ASN A 64 8.45 0.65 -5.11
CA ASN A 64 9.50 1.48 -5.69
C ASN A 64 9.38 1.64 -7.19
N TRP A 65 9.03 0.54 -7.87
CA TRP A 65 8.98 0.43 -9.32
C TRP A 65 8.12 -0.75 -9.77
N ASN A 66 7.85 -0.86 -11.07
CA ASN A 66 7.25 -2.06 -11.69
C ASN A 66 8.26 -3.21 -11.72
N GLU A 67 8.53 -3.81 -10.56
CA GLU A 67 9.49 -4.89 -10.39
C GLU A 67 8.79 -6.11 -9.77
N PRO A 68 8.62 -7.23 -10.50
CA PRO A 68 7.83 -8.36 -10.05
C PRO A 68 8.27 -8.94 -8.70
N GLY A 69 9.57 -9.00 -8.40
CA GLY A 69 10.09 -9.54 -7.14
C GLY A 69 9.63 -8.76 -5.92
N GLN A 70 9.71 -7.44 -5.97
CA GLN A 70 9.22 -6.54 -4.92
C GLN A 70 7.70 -6.58 -4.80
N ILE A 71 6.98 -6.61 -5.94
CA ILE A 71 5.52 -6.68 -5.97
C ILE A 71 5.03 -7.98 -5.32
N MET A 72 5.58 -9.13 -5.71
CA MET A 72 5.23 -10.43 -5.09
C MET A 72 5.49 -10.43 -3.59
N LYS A 73 6.65 -9.92 -3.15
CA LYS A 73 6.98 -9.86 -1.73
C LYS A 73 6.02 -9.01 -0.91
N ILE A 74 5.60 -7.85 -1.42
CA ILE A 74 4.69 -6.97 -0.66
C ILE A 74 3.25 -7.51 -0.67
N LEU A 75 2.84 -8.20 -1.73
CA LEU A 75 1.58 -8.96 -1.75
C LEU A 75 1.60 -10.06 -0.69
N ASP A 76 2.68 -10.84 -0.57
CA ASP A 76 2.86 -11.83 0.49
C ASP A 76 2.85 -11.22 1.90
N ALA A 77 3.23 -9.94 2.04
CA ALA A 77 3.15 -9.21 3.30
C ALA A 77 1.72 -8.76 3.67
N GLY A 78 0.75 -8.96 2.78
CA GLY A 78 -0.68 -8.78 3.08
C GLY A 78 -1.33 -7.52 2.50
N CYS A 79 -0.69 -6.79 1.58
CA CYS A 79 -1.39 -5.69 0.90
C CYS A 79 -2.41 -6.24 -0.12
N TYR A 80 -3.58 -5.61 -0.21
CA TYR A 80 -4.67 -6.04 -1.10
C TYR A 80 -4.64 -5.32 -2.45
N GLY A 81 -3.83 -4.27 -2.56
CA GLY A 81 -3.63 -3.53 -3.80
C GLY A 81 -2.26 -2.87 -3.83
N VAL A 82 -1.71 -2.76 -5.04
CA VAL A 82 -0.41 -2.16 -5.31
C VAL A 82 -0.60 -0.94 -6.21
N ILE A 83 0.01 0.18 -5.82
CA ILE A 83 0.18 1.37 -6.65
C ILE A 83 1.56 1.26 -7.29
N CYS A 84 1.58 1.00 -8.59
CA CYS A 84 2.81 1.00 -9.37
C CYS A 84 3.13 2.42 -9.86
N PRO A 85 4.30 2.98 -9.52
CA PRO A 85 4.67 4.30 -10.01
C PRO A 85 5.13 4.26 -11.47
N MET A 86 5.13 5.44 -12.10
CA MET A 86 5.77 5.71 -13.40
C MET A 86 5.26 4.90 -14.60
N VAL A 87 4.09 4.25 -14.50
CA VAL A 87 3.42 3.62 -15.66
C VAL A 87 2.98 4.70 -16.64
N SER A 88 3.64 4.78 -17.79
CA SER A 88 3.51 5.89 -18.75
C SER A 88 2.97 5.46 -20.12
N ASN A 89 2.80 4.16 -20.35
CA ASN A 89 2.24 3.62 -21.58
C ASN A 89 1.42 2.34 -21.31
N LYS A 90 0.74 1.87 -22.36
CA LYS A 90 -0.13 0.70 -22.30
C LYS A 90 0.66 -0.56 -21.98
N GLU A 91 1.81 -0.74 -22.61
CA GLU A 91 2.65 -1.92 -22.48
C GLU A 91 3.18 -2.09 -21.04
N GLU A 92 3.53 -0.99 -20.38
CA GLU A 92 3.93 -0.98 -18.96
C GLU A 92 2.78 -1.34 -18.03
N ALA A 93 1.57 -0.84 -18.31
CA ALA A 93 0.38 -1.19 -17.56
C ALA A 93 0.04 -2.68 -17.71
N GLU A 94 0.11 -3.21 -18.93
CA GLU A 94 -0.12 -4.63 -19.21
C GLU A 94 0.92 -5.56 -18.55
N ARG A 95 2.15 -5.09 -18.34
CA ARG A 95 3.17 -5.86 -17.59
C ARG A 95 2.98 -5.84 -16.09
N PHE A 96 2.27 -4.85 -15.56
CA PHE A 96 2.02 -4.70 -14.13
C PHE A 96 0.89 -5.64 -13.64
N VAL A 97 -0.07 -5.96 -14.52
CA VAL A 97 -1.25 -6.79 -14.22
C VAL A 97 -1.01 -8.25 -14.57
#